data_AF-A0A950ATM0-F1
#
_entry.id   AF-A0A950ATM0-F1
#
_cell.length_a   1.000
_cell.length_b   1.000
_cell.length_c   1.000
_cell.angle_alpha   90.00
_cell.angle_beta   90.00
_cell.angle_gamma   90.00
#
_symmetry.space_group_name_H-M   'P 1'
#
loop_
_entity.id
_entity.type
_entity.pdbx_description
1 polymer ?
#
loop_
_entity_poly.entity_id
_entity_poly.type
_entity_poly.pdbx_seq_one_letter_code
_entity_poly.pdbx_strand_id
1 'polypeptide(L)' 'MKAFRERNPYVIGITCVLVLAAFVGLAFAVGILHLLEKTYPVKGEFSDAAGITSGADVRVAGVKAGRVTGIK' A
#
# COMPACT_ATOMS: atom_id res chain seq x y z
N MET A 1 22.52 17.25 30.21
CA MET A 1 22.02 17.10 28.83
C MET A 1 23.10 17.61 27.88
N LYS A 2 23.68 16.76 27.03
CA LYS A 2 24.80 17.15 26.14
C LYS A 2 24.30 18.09 25.03
N ALA A 3 24.99 19.21 24.85
CA ALA A 3 24.63 20.25 23.89
C ALA A 3 24.59 19.68 22.46
N PHE A 4 23.63 20.16 21.65
CA PHE A 4 23.42 19.77 20.25
C PHE A 4 24.70 19.83 19.38
N ARG A 5 25.69 20.61 19.80
CA ARG A 5 26.95 20.88 19.11
C ARG A 5 28.04 19.83 19.31
N GLU A 6 27.89 18.93 20.30
CA GLU A 6 28.76 17.76 20.48
C GLU A 6 28.20 16.49 19.82
N ARG A 7 26.97 16.53 19.30
CA ARG A 7 26.39 15.37 18.63
C ARG A 7 26.91 15.30 17.21
N ASN A 8 27.50 14.15 16.87
CA ASN A 8 28.07 13.91 15.55
C ASN A 8 27.00 14.19 14.47
N PRO A 9 27.14 15.27 13.67
CA PRO A 9 26.11 15.71 12.74
C PRO A 9 25.82 14.67 11.66
N TYR A 10 26.81 13.82 11.34
CA TYR A 10 26.64 12.68 10.45
C TYR A 10 25.65 11.64 10.97
N VAL A 11 25.68 11.33 12.27
CA VAL A 11 24.77 10.34 12.87
C VAL A 11 23.34 10.85 12.83
N ILE A 12 23.14 12.14 13.11
CA ILE A 12 21.82 12.78 13.04
C ILE A 12 21.32 12.81 11.59
N GLY A 13 22.18 13.18 10.64
CA GLY A 13 21.84 13.20 9.21
C GLY A 13 21.41 11.83 8.70
N ILE A 14 22.20 10.79 8.97
CA ILE A 14 21.88 9.41 8.57
C ILE A 14 20.58 8.93 9.22
N THR A 15 20.37 9.25 10.50
CA THR A 15 19.14 8.85 11.21
C THR A 15 17.91 9.50 10.56
N CYS A 16 17.98 10.78 10.23
CA CYS A 16 16.88 11.50 9.58
C CYS A 16 16.56 10.92 8.20
N VAL A 17 17.59 10.64 7.40
CA VAL A 17 17.42 10.04 6.07
C VAL A 17 16.82 8.64 6.16
N LEU A 18 17.27 7.81 7.10
CA LEU A 18 16.70 6.47 7.32
C LEU A 18 15.23 6.53 7.73
N VAL A 19 14.88 7.45 8.65
CA VAL A 19 13.49 7.64 9.07
C VAL A 19 12.63 8.06 7.87
N LEU A 20 13.08 9.05 7.09
CA LEU A 20 12.34 9.49 5.89
C LEU A 20 12.18 8.35 4.87
N ALA A 21 13.23 7.59 4.60
CA ALA A 21 13.18 6.45 3.68
C ALA A 21 12.18 5.38 4.15
N ALA A 22 12.16 5.09 5.46
CA ALA A 22 11.21 4.15 6.04
C ALA A 22 9.76 4.65 5.92
N PHE A 23 9.50 5.94 6.18
CA PHE A 23 8.17 6.53 6.01
C PHE A 23 7.69 6.49 4.56
N VAL A 24 8.57 6.83 3.60
CA VAL A 24 8.25 6.74 2.17
C VAL A 24 7.93 5.30 1.78
N GLY A 25 8.76 4.33 2.18
CA GLY A 25 8.53 2.91 1.93
C GLY A 25 7.19 2.42 2.50
N LEU A 26 6.88 2.81 3.75
CA LEU A 26 5.60 2.51 4.38
C LEU A 26 4.42 3.13 3.62
N ALA A 27 4.51 4.37 3.18
CA ALA A 27 3.45 5.03 2.41
C ALA A 27 3.16 4.29 1.08
N PHE A 28 4.22 3.88 0.36
CA PHE A 28 4.07 3.06 -0.84
C PHE A 28 3.50 1.68 -0.54
N ALA A 29 3.96 1.01 0.52
CA ALA A 29 3.43 -0.29 0.91
C ALA A 29 1.94 -0.21 1.28
N VAL A 30 1.55 0.82 2.05
CA VAL A 30 0.16 1.12 2.40
C VAL A 30 -0.69 1.36 1.15
N GLY A 31 -0.18 2.12 0.18
CA GLY A 31 -0.87 2.38 -1.08
C GLY A 31 -0.99 1.15 -1.98
N ILE A 32 0.07 0.34 -2.12
CA ILE A 32 0.08 -0.85 -2.99
C ILE A 32 -0.84 -1.93 -2.42
N LEU A 33 -0.68 -2.25 -1.13
CA LEU A 33 -1.50 -3.26 -0.47
C LEU A 33 -2.88 -2.72 -0.05
N HIS A 34 -3.16 -1.44 -0.29
CA HIS A 34 -4.40 -0.76 0.09
C HIS A 34 -4.85 -1.12 1.53
N LEU A 35 -3.88 -1.18 2.46
CA LEU A 35 -4.05 -1.71 3.83
C LEU A 35 -5.05 -0.92 4.68
N LEU A 36 -5.33 0.32 4.30
CA LEU A 36 -6.32 1.19 4.95
C LEU A 36 -7.65 1.29 4.19
N GLU A 37 -7.83 0.58 3.07
CA GLU A 37 -9.13 0.51 2.42
C GLU A 37 -10.06 -0.41 3.23
N LYS A 38 -11.20 0.14 3.66
CA LYS A 38 -12.30 -0.64 4.25
C LYS A 38 -13.01 -1.41 3.14
N THR A 39 -12.41 -2.51 2.71
CA THR A 39 -12.99 -3.44 1.74
C THR A 39 -13.28 -4.77 2.42
N TYR A 40 -14.32 -5.47 1.95
CA TYR A 40 -14.66 -6.81 2.40
C TYR A 40 -14.51 -7.81 1.24
N PRO A 41 -13.99 -9.02 1.49
CA PRO A 41 -13.86 -10.02 0.43
C PRO A 41 -15.24 -10.55 0.04
N VAL A 42 -15.54 -10.50 -1.26
CA VAL A 42 -16.76 -11.09 -1.86
C VAL A 42 -16.33 -12.15 -2.85
N LYS A 43 -17.02 -13.30 -2.83
CA LYS A 43 -16.83 -14.38 -3.80
C LYS A 43 -18.07 -14.49 -4.68
N GLY A 44 -17.86 -14.66 -5.98
CA GLY A 44 -18.91 -14.96 -6.94
C GLY A 44 -18.49 -16.18 -7.76
N GLU A 45 -19.41 -17.10 -7.95
CA GLU A 45 -19.23 -18.27 -8.81
C GLU A 45 -19.73 -17.90 -10.21
N PHE A 46 -18.86 -18.04 -11.20
CA PHE A 46 -19.18 -17.76 -12.60
C PHE A 46 -18.96 -19.02 -13.43
N SER A 47 -19.85 -19.28 -14.39
CA SER A 47 -19.73 -20.43 -15.29
C SER A 47 -18.55 -20.31 -16.25
N ASP A 48 -18.13 -19.08 -16.56
CA ASP A 48 -16.93 -18.78 -17.34
C ASP A 48 -16.30 -17.47 -16.83
N ALA A 49 -14.99 -17.48 -16.61
CA ALA A 49 -14.22 -16.34 -16.11
C ALA A 49 -13.17 -15.86 -17.13
N ALA A 50 -13.32 -16.22 -18.42
CA ALA A 50 -12.34 -15.89 -19.44
C ALA A 50 -12.16 -14.37 -19.56
N GLY A 51 -10.90 -13.91 -19.48
CA GLY A 51 -10.54 -12.49 -19.58
C GLY A 51 -10.57 -11.71 -18.27
N ILE A 52 -10.99 -12.31 -17.16
CA ILE A 52 -10.79 -11.70 -15.83
C ILE A 52 -9.34 -11.95 -15.41
N THR A 53 -8.66 -10.90 -14.95
CA THR A 53 -7.30 -10.99 -14.38
C THR A 53 -7.30 -10.57 -12.92
N SER A 54 -6.39 -11.14 -12.13
CA SER A 54 -6.05 -10.58 -10.83
C SER A 54 -5.65 -9.12 -10.99
N GLY A 55 -6.27 -8.24 -10.21
CA GLY A 55 -6.10 -6.80 -10.34
C GLY A 55 -7.11 -6.07 -11.22
N ALA A 56 -8.04 -6.77 -11.87
CA ALA A 56 -9.11 -6.15 -12.64
C ALA A 56 -10.02 -5.28 -11.75
N ASP A 57 -10.46 -4.14 -12.27
CA ASP A 57 -11.39 -3.24 -11.58
C ASP A 57 -12.81 -3.81 -11.60
N VAL A 58 -13.44 -3.87 -10.43
CA VAL A 58 -14.85 -4.20 -10.28
C VAL A 58 -15.65 -2.90 -10.31
N ARG A 59 -16.66 -2.82 -11.19
CA ARG A 59 -17.51 -1.64 -11.34
C ARG A 59 -18.97 -1.97 -11.05
N VAL A 60 -19.62 -1.12 -10.26
CA VAL A 60 -21.06 -1.17 -10.00
C VAL A 60 -21.68 0.08 -10.60
N ALA A 61 -22.61 -0.09 -11.55
CA ALA A 61 -23.22 1.01 -12.30
C ALA A 61 -22.20 1.99 -12.93
N GLY A 62 -21.04 1.49 -13.35
CA GLY A 62 -19.96 2.29 -13.94
C GLY A 62 -18.98 2.92 -12.94
N VAL A 63 -19.29 2.89 -11.64
CA VAL A 63 -18.41 3.40 -10.57
C VAL A 63 -17.45 2.30 -10.12
N LYS A 64 -16.16 2.62 -10.00
CA LYS A 64 -15.15 1.71 -9.47
C LYS A 64 -15.47 1.40 -8.00
N ALA A 65 -15.85 0.15 -7.74
CA ALA A 65 -16.28 -0.34 -6.44
C ALA A 65 -15.23 -1.22 -5.76
N GLY A 66 -14.28 -1.76 -6.50
CA GLY A 66 -13.22 -2.60 -5.93
C GLY A 66 -12.30 -3.20 -6.98
N ARG A 67 -11.61 -4.27 -6.60
CA ARG A 67 -10.62 -4.99 -7.42
C ARG A 67 -10.73 -6.49 -7.19
N VAL A 68 -10.50 -7.28 -8.24
CA VAL A 68 -10.37 -8.74 -8.15
C VAL A 68 -9.04 -9.09 -7.47
N THR A 69 -9.10 -9.73 -6.30
CA THR A 69 -7.91 -10.15 -5.53
C THR A 69 -7.32 -11.47 -6.01
N GLY A 70 -8.12 -12.34 -6.62
CA GLY A 70 -7.65 -13.59 -7.20
C GLY A 70 -8.77 -14.38 -7.87
N ILE A 71 -8.37 -15.31 -8.72
CA ILE A 71 -9.22 -16.28 -9.40
C ILE A 71 -8.70 -17.65 -8.97
N LYS A 72 -9.59 -18.56 -8.62
CA LYS A 72 -9.28 -19.95 -8.26
C LYS A 72 -9.92 -20.90 -9.24
#